data_AF-A0A842NAH3-F1
#
_entry.id   AF-A0A842NAH3-F1
#
_cell.length_a   1.000
_cell.length_b   1.000
_cell.length_c   1.000
_cell.angle_alpha   90.00
_cell.angle_beta   90.00
_cell.angle_gamma   90.00
#
_symmetry.space_group_name_H-M   'P 1'
#
loop_
_entity.id
_entity.type
_entity.pdbx_description
1 polymer ?
#
loop_
_entity_poly.entity_id
_entity_poly.type
_entity_poly.pdbx_seq_one_letter_code
_entity_poly.pdbx_strand_id
1 'polypeptide(L)' 'MKIIPAIDLMDGKVVRLYKGNPKNKTIYSDNPVEIAKKWESSGADMLHVVDLDATLGIGKNTKIIQEISKNI' A
#
# COMPACT_ATOMS: atom_id res chain seq x y z
N MET A 1 22.03 6.19 4.40
CA MET A 1 21.11 5.67 3.37
C MET A 1 19.77 5.41 4.03
N LYS A 2 18.65 5.92 3.50
CA LYS A 2 17.31 5.75 4.09
C LYS A 2 16.56 4.63 3.35
N ILE A 3 15.95 3.72 4.09
CA ILE A 3 15.11 2.64 3.54
C ILE A 3 13.66 3.10 3.70
N ILE A 4 12.89 3.07 2.60
CA ILE A 4 11.48 3.48 2.60
C ILE A 4 10.66 2.30 2.12
N PRO A 5 9.96 1.57 3.02
CA PRO A 5 9.05 0.51 2.63
C PRO A 5 7.89 1.05 1.79
N ALA A 6 7.44 0.26 0.82
CA ALA A 6 6.37 0.61 -0.08
C ALA A 6 5.13 -0.28 0.12
N ILE A 7 3.94 0.32 0.01
CA ILE A 7 2.64 -0.36 0.00
C ILE A 7 1.89 0.09 -1.26
N ASP A 8 1.64 -0.85 -2.17
CA ASP A 8 0.77 -0.61 -3.32
C ASP A 8 -0.64 -1.08 -3.00
N LEU A 9 -1.63 -0.21 -3.23
CA LEU A 9 -3.05 -0.48 -2.97
C LEU A 9 -3.81 -0.68 -4.27
N MET A 10 -4.56 -1.78 -4.36
CA MET A 10 -5.49 -2.04 -5.46
C MET A 10 -6.70 -2.82 -4.91
N ASP A 11 -7.91 -2.39 -5.24
CA ASP A 11 -9.15 -3.00 -4.76
C ASP A 11 -9.17 -3.14 -3.22
N GLY A 12 -8.69 -2.10 -2.53
CA GLY A 12 -8.58 -2.06 -1.07
C GLY A 12 -7.54 -3.01 -0.44
N LYS A 13 -6.73 -3.70 -1.24
CA LYS A 13 -5.77 -4.72 -0.78
C LYS A 13 -4.33 -4.28 -1.01
N VAL A 14 -3.42 -4.83 -0.22
CA VAL A 14 -1.97 -4.69 -0.46
C VAL A 14 -1.55 -5.67 -1.55
N VAL A 15 -1.05 -5.13 -2.66
CA VAL A 15 -0.67 -5.92 -3.82
C VAL A 15 0.75 -5.63 -4.27
N ARG A 16 1.26 -6.44 -5.20
CA ARG A 16 2.41 -6.10 -6.03
C ARG A 16 2.16 -6.50 -7.45
N LEU A 17 2.45 -5.61 -8.40
CA LEU A 17 2.33 -5.90 -9.82
C LEU A 17 3.66 -6.40 -10.37
N TYR A 18 3.66 -7.56 -11.04
CA TYR A 18 4.84 -8.00 -11.77
C TYR A 18 5.05 -7.09 -12.99
N LYS A 19 6.17 -6.35 -12.99
CA LYS A 19 6.51 -5.35 -14.02
C LYS A 19 5.37 -4.35 -14.29
N GLY A 20 4.61 -3.98 -13.25
CA GLY A 20 3.51 -3.03 -13.37
C GLY A 20 2.25 -3.56 -14.09
N ASN A 21 2.16 -4.86 -14.39
CA ASN A 21 0.99 -5.44 -15.07
C ASN A 21 -0.12 -5.80 -14.06
N PRO A 22 -1.31 -5.16 -14.11
CA PRO A 22 -2.43 -5.46 -13.20
C PRO A 22 -2.96 -6.89 -13.28
N LYS A 23 -2.80 -7.55 -14.44
CA LYS A 23 -3.21 -8.96 -14.63
C LYS A 23 -2.29 -9.92 -13.88
N ASN A 24 -1.06 -9.52 -13.62
CA ASN A 24 -0.05 -10.31 -12.92
C ASN A 24 0.21 -9.72 -11.53
N LYS A 25 -0.85 -9.68 -10.71
CA LYS A 25 -0.77 -9.17 -9.34
C LYS A 25 -0.65 -10.29 -8.32
N THR A 26 0.15 -10.05 -7.30
CA THR A 26 0.18 -10.87 -6.08
C THR A 26 -0.50 -10.07 -4.96
N ILE A 27 -1.45 -10.69 -4.26
CA ILE A 27 -2.09 -10.11 -3.08
C ILE A 27 -1.28 -10.56 -1.87
N TYR A 28 -0.82 -9.60 -1.06
CA TYR A 28 -0.07 -9.87 0.17
C TYR A 28 -0.95 -9.80 1.42
N SER A 29 -1.94 -8.92 1.43
CA SER A 29 -2.84 -8.73 2.57
C SER A 29 -4.11 -8.01 2.13
N ASP A 30 -5.20 -8.29 2.82
CA ASP A 30 -6.48 -7.59 2.78
C ASP A 30 -6.61 -6.50 3.86
N ASN A 31 -5.58 -6.33 4.71
CA ASN A 31 -5.54 -5.33 5.78
C ASN A 31 -4.34 -4.38 5.63
N PRO A 32 -4.47 -3.30 4.84
CA PRO A 32 -3.38 -2.35 4.62
C PRO A 32 -2.86 -1.65 5.87
N VAL A 33 -3.73 -1.40 6.84
CA VAL A 33 -3.36 -0.74 8.12
C VAL A 33 -2.43 -1.64 8.93
N GLU A 34 -2.68 -2.95 8.95
CA GLU A 34 -1.80 -3.90 9.64
C GLU A 34 -0.41 -3.98 8.99
N ILE A 35 -0.34 -3.95 7.66
CA ILE A 35 0.95 -3.92 6.96
C ILE A 35 1.72 -2.63 7.25
N ALA A 36 1.04 -1.48 7.30
CA ALA A 36 1.65 -0.21 7.68
C ALA A 36 2.21 -0.27 9.11
N LYS A 37 1.43 -0.76 10.09
CA LYS A 37 1.87 -0.95 11.48
C LYS A 37 3.04 -1.91 11.60
N LYS A 38 3.09 -2.95 10.77
CA LYS A 38 4.22 -3.89 10.73
C LYS A 38 5.51 -3.19 10.30
N TRP A 39 5.45 -2.31 9.31
CA TRP A 39 6.61 -1.54 8.88
C TRP A 39 7.06 -0.54 9.93
N GLU A 40 6.13 0.20 10.53
CA GLU A 40 6.39 1.11 11.66
C GLU A 40 7.06 0.35 12.81
N SER A 41 6.49 -0.79 13.23
CA SER A 41 7.04 -1.66 14.29
C SER A 41 8.42 -2.25 13.95
N SER A 42 8.76 -2.30 12.66
CA SER A 42 10.09 -2.72 12.18
C SER A 42 11.09 -1.56 12.10
N GLY A 43 10.72 -0.37 12.57
CA GLY A 43 11.57 0.82 12.61
C GLY A 43 11.48 1.73 11.38
N ALA A 44 10.47 1.56 10.52
CA ALA A 44 10.25 2.48 9.41
C ALA A 44 9.74 3.83 9.92
N ASP A 45 10.45 4.91 9.60
CA ASP A 45 10.06 6.28 9.94
C ASP A 45 9.29 6.99 8.81
N MET A 46 9.06 6.29 7.70
CA MET A 46 8.41 6.79 6.51
C MET A 46 7.90 5.62 5.65
N LEU A 47 6.70 5.75 5.11
CA LEU A 47 6.13 4.80 4.13
C LEU A 47 5.89 5.48 2.79
N HIS A 48 6.15 4.76 1.70
CA HIS A 48 5.71 5.12 0.36
C HIS A 48 4.41 4.37 0.04
N VAL A 49 3.32 5.09 -0.21
CA VAL A 49 2.02 4.46 -0.50
C VAL A 49 1.57 4.84 -1.91
N VAL A 50 1.24 3.84 -2.73
CA VAL A 50 0.78 4.02 -4.11
C VAL A 50 -0.67 3.59 -4.23
N ASP A 51 -1.52 4.47 -4.74
CA ASP A 51 -2.92 4.16 -5.08
C ASP A 51 -3.00 3.72 -6.55
N LEU A 52 -2.98 2.41 -6.80
CA LEU A 52 -3.06 1.88 -8.16
C LEU A 52 -4.45 2.04 -8.75
N ASP A 53 -5.51 2.07 -7.93
CA ASP A 53 -6.87 2.27 -8.42
C ASP A 53 -7.04 3.70 -8.98
N ALA A 54 -6.50 4.69 -8.27
CA ALA A 54 -6.46 6.07 -8.76
C ALA A 54 -5.56 6.21 -9.98
N THR A 55 -4.40 5.56 -9.98
CA THR A 55 -3.45 5.57 -11.12
C THR A 55 -4.06 5.00 -12.40
N LEU A 56 -4.88 3.95 -12.27
CA LEU A 56 -5.54 3.29 -13.40
C LEU A 56 -6.92 3.89 -13.74
N GLY A 57 -7.39 4.88 -12.97
CA GLY A 57 -8.69 5.52 -13.17
C GLY A 57 -9.90 4.63 -12.86
N ILE A 58 -9.72 3.57 -12.06
CA ILE A 58 -10.77 2.58 -11.73
C ILE A 58 -11.39 2.81 -10.34
N GLY A 59 -10.87 3.76 -9.57
CA GLY A 59 -11.34 4.01 -8.22
C GLY A 59 -10.36 4.89 -7.45
N LYS A 60 -10.45 4.83 -6.12
CA LYS A 60 -9.52 5.50 -5.20
C LYS A 60 -9.54 4.83 -3.83
N ASN A 61 -8.38 4.70 -3.21
CA ASN A 61 -8.18 4.13 -1.88
C ASN A 61 -7.99 5.21 -0.80
N THR A 62 -8.48 6.44 -1.04
CA THR A 62 -8.25 7.60 -0.15
C THR A 62 -8.64 7.35 1.30
N LYS A 63 -9.74 6.62 1.56
CA LYS A 63 -10.18 6.28 2.91
C LYS A 63 -9.15 5.39 3.63
N ILE A 64 -8.65 4.36 2.95
CA ILE A 64 -7.63 3.45 3.48
C ILE A 64 -6.32 4.21 3.73
N ILE A 65 -5.93 5.10 2.82
CA ILE A 65 -4.72 5.93 3.00
C ILE A 65 -4.87 6.84 4.22
N GLN A 66 -6.05 7.43 4.43
CA GLN A 66 -6.34 8.20 5.65
C GLN A 66 -6.30 7.33 6.91
N GLU A 67 -6.80 6.10 6.85
CA GLU A 67 -6.75 5.16 7.97
C GLU A 67 -5.31 4.78 8.31
N ILE A 68 -4.47 4.49 7.31
CA ILE A 68 -3.03 4.26 7.48
C ILE A 68 -2.42 5.48 8.19
N SER A 69 -2.57 6.68 7.64
CA SER A 69 -1.98 7.90 8.18
C SER A 69 -2.43 8.28 9.60
N LYS A 70 -3.58 7.75 10.08
CA LYS A 70 -4.09 8.01 11.43
C LYS A 70 -3.62 6.98 12.45
N ASN A 71 -3.11 5.84 11.99
CA ASN A 71 -2.84 4.66 12.82
C ASN A 71 -1.36 4.32 12.96
N ILE A 72 -0.48 5.07 12.29
CA ILE A 72 0.98 5.00 12.32
C ILE A 72 1.56 6.42 12.29
#